data_AF-A0A7T7IFW4-F1
#
_entry.id   AF-A0A7T7IFW4-F1
#
_cell.length_a   1.000
_cell.length_b   1.000
_cell.length_c   1.000
_cell.angle_alpha   90.00
_cell.angle_beta   90.00
_cell.angle_gamma   90.00
#
_symmetry.space_group_name_H-M   'P 1'
#
loop_
_entity.id
_entity.type
_entity.pdbx_description
1 polymer ?
#
loop_
_entity_poly.entity_id
_entity_poly.type
_entity_poly.pdbx_seq_one_letter_code
_entity_poly.pdbx_strand_id
1 'polypeptide(L)' 'MVTEFGVADLKYKSTVERARALIAIAHPDFRRELERQMPL' A
#
# COMPACT_ATOMS: atom_id res chain seq x y z
N MET A 1 -2.48 -2.94 -9.42
CA MET A 1 -1.70 -4.03 -8.79
C MET A 1 -2.65 -4.97 -8.09
N VAL A 2 -2.33 -6.27 -8.08
CA VAL A 2 -3.21 -7.34 -7.58
C VAL A 2 -2.41 -8.25 -6.65
N THR A 3 -3.03 -8.68 -5.56
CA THR A 3 -2.53 -9.65 -4.58
C THR A 3 -3.68 -10.55 -4.14
N GLU A 4 -3.41 -11.62 -3.39
CA GLU A 4 -4.45 -12.42 -2.71
C GLU A 4 -5.27 -11.62 -1.69
N PHE A 5 -4.81 -10.44 -1.27
CA PHE A 5 -5.48 -9.57 -0.31
C PHE A 5 -6.26 -8.41 -0.94
N GLY A 6 -6.23 -8.27 -2.27
CA GLY A 6 -7.05 -7.29 -2.99
C GLY A 6 -6.34 -6.62 -4.17
N VAL A 7 -6.98 -5.57 -4.68
CA VAL A 7 -6.57 -4.82 -5.88
C VAL A 7 -6.36 -3.34 -5.54
N ALA A 8 -5.23 -2.78 -5.98
CA ALA A 8 -4.92 -1.36 -5.86
C ALA A 8 -4.79 -0.72 -7.24
N ASP A 9 -5.66 0.23 -7.56
CA ASP A 9 -5.44 1.15 -8.68
C ASP A 9 -4.34 2.15 -8.30
N LEU A 10 -3.35 2.35 -9.18
CA LEU A 10 -2.21 3.23 -8.96
C LEU A 10 -2.19 4.40 -9.94
N LYS A 11 -3.11 4.44 -10.91
CA LYS A 11 -3.13 5.48 -11.92
C LYS A 11 -3.43 6.82 -11.26
N TYR A 12 -2.68 7.86 -11.66
CA TYR A 12 -2.81 9.24 -11.17
C TYR A 12 -2.56 9.44 -9.66
N LYS A 13 -2.00 8.45 -8.96
CA LYS A 13 -1.62 8.59 -7.55
C LYS A 13 -0.18 9.10 -7.40
N SER A 14 0.03 10.04 -6.49
CA SER A 14 1.35 10.44 -6.01
C SER A 14 2.08 9.27 -5.35
N THR A 15 3.39 9.39 -5.12
CA THR A 15 4.18 8.33 -4.47
C THR A 15 3.61 7.93 -3.12
N VAL A 16 3.17 8.90 -2.30
CA VAL A 16 2.59 8.65 -0.98
C VAL A 16 1.25 7.92 -1.10
N GLU A 17 0.39 8.33 -2.04
CA GLU A 17 -0.89 7.66 -2.28
C GLU A 17 -0.72 6.25 -2.83
N ARG A 18 0.30 6.03 -3.68
CA ARG A 18 0.66 4.69 -4.16
C ARG A 18 1.14 3.82 -3.01
N ALA A 19 1.99 4.33 -2.14
CA ALA A 19 2.45 3.59 -0.96
C ALA A 19 1.26 3.17 -0.07
N ARG A 20 0.34 4.09 0.25
CA ARG A 20 -0.89 3.77 1.01
C ARG A 20 -1.74 2.71 0.31
N ALA A 21 -1.93 2.83 -1.00
CA ALA A 21 -2.73 1.88 -1.77
C ALA A 21 -2.08 0.48 -1.82
N LEU A 22 -0.75 0.41 -1.90
CA LEU A 22 -0.01 -0.85 -1.87
C LEU A 22 -0.04 -1.51 -0.49
N ILE A 23 0.14 -0.72 0.58
CA ILE A 23 0.06 -1.21 1.96
C ILE A 23 -1.33 -1.79 2.25
N ALA A 24 -2.40 -1.15 1.75
CA ALA A 24 -3.77 -1.62 1.95
C ALA A 24 -4.04 -3.01 1.37
N ILE A 25 -3.30 -3.41 0.31
CA ILE A 25 -3.39 -4.73 -0.31
C ILE A 25 -2.22 -5.66 0.07
N ALA A 26 -1.36 -5.29 1.01
CA ALA A 26 -0.29 -6.16 1.49
C ALA A 26 -0.82 -7.23 2.48
N HIS A 27 0.00 -8.24 2.77
CA HIS A 27 -0.30 -9.23 3.81
C HIS A 27 -0.58 -8.56 5.16
N PRO A 28 -1.65 -8.92 5.89
CA PRO A 28 -2.07 -8.25 7.12
C PRO A 28 -0.95 -8.05 8.14
N ASP A 29 -0.09 -9.04 8.32
CA ASP A 29 1.03 -9.02 9.27
C ASP A 29 2.05 -7.90 9.01
N PHE A 30 2.23 -7.47 7.76
CA PHE A 30 3.24 -6.47 7.39
C PHE A 30 2.67 -5.06 7.30
N ARG A 31 1.35 -4.86 7.25
CA ARG A 31 0.74 -3.54 7.02
C ARG A 31 1.22 -2.50 8.04
N ARG A 32 1.17 -2.84 9.32
CA ARG A 32 1.62 -1.96 10.41
C ARG A 32 3.09 -1.60 10.32
N GLU A 33 3.94 -2.51 9.84
CA GLU A 33 5.36 -2.24 9.67
C GLU A 33 5.61 -1.29 8.50
N LEU A 34 4.96 -1.54 7.37
CA LEU A 34 5.07 -0.68 6.19
C LEU A 34 4.52 0.73 6.44
N GLU A 35 3.43 0.86 7.20
CA GLU A 35 2.90 2.16 7.63
C GLU A 35 3.92 2.97 8.43
N ARG A 36 4.67 2.33 9.33
CA ARG A 36 5.72 3.00 10.12
C ARG A 36 6.91 3.46 9.29
N GLN A 37 7.15 2.84 8.13
CA GLN A 37 8.24 3.22 7.22
C GLN A 37 7.85 4.34 6.26
N MET A 38 6.58 4.77 6.26
CA MET A 38 6.15 5.88 5.42
C MET A 38 6.85 7.18 5.83
N PRO A 39 7.43 7.93 4.88
CA PRO A 39 7.94 9.27 5.17
C PRO A 39 6.79 10.21 5.55
N LEU A 40 7.06 11.12 6.49
CA LEU A 40 6.16 12.21 6.91
C LEU A 40 5.83 13.15 5.75
#